data_AF-A0A7X9NQN6-F1
#
_entry.id   AF-A0A7X9NQN6-F1
#
_cell.length_a   1.000
_cell.length_b   1.000
_cell.length_c   1.000
_cell.angle_alpha   90.00
_cell.angle_beta   90.00
_cell.angle_gamma   90.00
#
_symmetry.space_group_name_H-M   'P 1'
#
loop_
_entity.id
_entity.type
_entity.pdbx_description
1 polymer ?
#
loop_
_entity_poly.entity_id
_entity_poly.type
_entity_poly.pdbx_seq_one_letter_code
_entity_poly.pdbx_strand_id
1 'polypeptide(L)'
;MNDAAAGDQKTQQPETAAQAKEQDASQDAGATAESEQSQGDEQPDYPTEPSEEYEGRGEDWGPWDVNDEYVPDYDDYLDLGAYYIPFMKGIELRIKAARANKAVLGATITYGTSSLEVEAFAAPKTLGLWDDVRADLLDSKSDVAKEMPGVFGTELILPVPIKEGKMVTTRIVGVDGPRWMLRGIFSGKAATDPDDEETRALNRFFSQIVVERGEEPLAPRDLIPMHAPVTPGERRAAQEQAQHDAAQIPDRPKGPFDSDQQVEQKTTLARGPMFSEVR
;
A
#
# COMPACT_ATOMS: atom_id res chain seq x y z
N MET A 1 58.27 31.00 35.21
CA MET A 1 57.28 30.13 34.53
C MET A 1 58.09 29.27 33.57
N ASN A 2 58.92 28.34 34.06
CA ASN A 2 58.58 26.97 34.55
C ASN A 2 57.75 26.23 33.48
N ASP A 3 58.09 25.03 33.00
CA ASP A 3 59.12 24.08 33.41
C ASP A 3 59.31 22.98 32.34
N ALA A 4 60.49 22.35 32.38
CA ALA A 4 60.88 20.96 32.09
C ALA A 4 60.23 20.17 30.92
N ALA A 5 60.98 19.77 29.88
CA ALA A 5 62.05 18.74 29.81
C ALA A 5 61.51 17.34 29.45
N ALA A 6 61.96 16.84 28.29
CA ALA A 6 61.72 15.49 27.78
C ALA A 6 63.04 14.70 27.78
N GLY A 7 63.01 13.54 28.42
CA GLY A 7 64.00 12.45 28.50
C GLY A 7 63.32 11.34 29.31
N ASP A 8 63.56 10.05 29.19
CA ASP A 8 64.63 9.27 28.59
C ASP A 8 64.13 7.81 28.49
N GLN A 9 64.78 7.03 27.63
CA GLN A 9 64.99 5.57 27.58
C GLN A 9 64.18 4.54 28.43
N LYS A 10 63.94 3.40 27.73
CA LYS A 10 64.35 2.01 28.09
C LYS A 10 63.36 1.00 28.73
N THR A 11 63.18 -0.09 27.96
CA THR A 11 63.22 -1.54 28.32
C THR A 11 62.04 -2.29 28.95
N GLN A 12 61.95 -3.56 28.51
CA GLN A 12 61.57 -4.79 29.25
C GLN A 12 60.13 -5.35 29.13
N GLN A 13 60.02 -6.47 28.38
CA GLN A 13 59.23 -7.67 28.73
C GLN A 13 59.75 -8.27 30.07
N PRO A 14 59.04 -9.16 30.83
CA PRO A 14 58.24 -10.31 30.34
C PRO A 14 57.04 -10.80 31.22
N GLU A 15 56.36 -11.84 30.69
CA GLU A 15 55.68 -12.99 31.31
C GLU A 15 55.06 -12.93 32.73
N THR A 16 53.83 -13.42 32.88
CA THR A 16 53.50 -14.51 33.84
C THR A 16 52.09 -15.07 33.67
N ALA A 17 51.99 -16.40 33.85
CA ALA A 17 50.84 -17.26 33.70
C ALA A 17 50.02 -17.42 35.00
N ALA A 18 48.74 -17.81 34.89
CA ALA A 18 47.98 -18.65 35.85
C ALA A 18 46.54 -18.86 35.30
N GLN A 19 46.17 -20.04 34.80
CA GLN A 19 45.64 -21.23 35.52
C GLN A 19 44.10 -21.27 35.71
N ALA A 20 43.51 -22.16 34.91
CA ALA A 20 42.33 -23.04 35.05
C ALA A 20 41.45 -23.02 36.33
N LYS A 21 40.13 -23.18 36.11
CA LYS A 21 39.32 -24.29 36.66
C LYS A 21 37.92 -24.40 36.01
N GLU A 22 37.54 -25.65 35.75
CA GLU A 22 36.30 -26.15 35.13
C GLU A 22 35.14 -26.32 36.15
N GLN A 23 33.98 -26.70 35.59
CA GLN A 23 32.74 -27.32 36.17
C GLN A 23 31.61 -26.35 36.54
N ASP A 24 30.32 -26.63 36.32
CA ASP A 24 29.52 -27.65 35.61
C ASP A 24 28.06 -27.21 35.85
N ALA A 25 27.17 -27.29 34.84
CA ALA A 25 25.70 -27.43 34.99
C ALA A 25 24.94 -27.24 33.65
N SER A 26 24.73 -28.36 32.96
CA SER A 26 23.45 -28.87 32.45
C SER A 26 22.39 -27.96 31.76
N GLN A 27 22.15 -28.30 30.48
CA GLN A 27 20.85 -28.58 29.80
C GLN A 27 19.76 -27.48 29.72
N ASP A 28 19.38 -27.07 28.50
CA ASP A 28 18.20 -27.59 27.77
C ASP A 28 18.01 -26.87 26.41
N ALA A 29 17.32 -27.53 25.50
CA ALA A 29 17.16 -27.33 24.07
C ALA A 29 16.41 -26.06 23.62
N GLY A 30 16.60 -25.69 22.35
CA GLY A 30 15.66 -24.78 21.67
C GLY A 30 16.18 -24.10 20.40
N ALA A 31 16.37 -24.89 19.33
CA ALA A 31 16.30 -24.50 17.91
C ALA A 31 16.54 -23.02 17.53
N THR A 32 17.77 -22.67 17.20
CA THR A 32 18.05 -21.62 16.21
C THR A 32 17.76 -22.20 14.83
N ALA A 33 16.55 -21.94 14.31
CA ALA A 33 16.28 -22.09 12.90
C ALA A 33 17.03 -20.97 12.16
N GLU A 34 18.26 -21.27 11.76
CA GLU A 34 18.93 -20.56 10.67
C GLU A 34 18.09 -20.82 9.42
N SER A 35 17.29 -19.83 9.03
CA SER A 35 16.63 -19.82 7.73
C SER A 35 17.72 -19.63 6.68
N GLU A 36 18.25 -20.75 6.19
CA GLU A 36 19.04 -20.85 4.97
C GLU A 36 18.23 -20.21 3.85
N GLN A 37 18.61 -18.99 3.46
CA GLN A 37 18.13 -18.35 2.25
C GLN A 37 18.61 -19.20 1.07
N SER A 38 17.69 -20.03 0.60
CA SER A 38 17.81 -20.75 -0.65
C SER A 38 17.80 -19.71 -1.77
N GLN A 39 18.96 -19.45 -2.36
CA GLN A 39 19.06 -18.84 -3.68
C GLN A 39 18.54 -19.85 -4.71
N GLY A 40 17.22 -20.00 -4.78
CA GLY A 40 16.56 -20.46 -5.98
C GLY A 40 16.54 -19.31 -6.98
N ASP A 41 16.42 -19.62 -8.28
CA ASP A 41 16.10 -18.63 -9.30
C ASP A 41 14.71 -18.03 -8.98
N GLU A 42 14.70 -17.03 -8.09
CA GLU A 42 13.51 -16.28 -7.69
C GLU A 42 13.13 -15.40 -8.88
N GLN A 43 12.01 -15.71 -9.52
CA GLN A 43 11.45 -14.88 -10.57
C GLN A 43 11.27 -13.46 -10.00
N PRO A 44 11.67 -12.40 -10.72
CA PRO A 44 11.65 -11.06 -10.15
C PRO A 44 10.21 -10.62 -9.83
N ASP A 45 10.04 -9.95 -8.68
CA ASP A 45 8.73 -9.47 -8.19
C ASP A 45 8.08 -8.39 -9.08
N TYR A 46 8.76 -7.93 -10.14
CA TYR A 46 8.31 -6.95 -11.13
C TYR A 46 9.24 -6.98 -12.37
N PRO A 47 8.83 -6.41 -13.52
CA PRO A 47 9.68 -6.31 -14.70
C PRO A 47 10.98 -5.54 -14.44
N THR A 48 12.10 -6.08 -14.90
CA THR A 48 13.40 -5.40 -14.72
C THR A 48 13.77 -4.49 -15.88
N GLU A 49 13.12 -4.65 -17.03
CA GLU A 49 13.37 -3.86 -18.24
C GLU A 49 12.25 -2.84 -18.47
N PRO A 50 12.58 -1.58 -18.81
CA PRO A 50 11.57 -0.58 -19.15
C PRO A 50 10.79 -0.94 -20.42
N SER A 51 9.47 -0.74 -20.39
CA SER A 51 8.54 -0.95 -21.51
C SER A 51 7.51 0.19 -21.57
N GLU A 52 6.87 0.37 -22.72
CA GLU A 52 5.73 1.30 -22.86
C GLU A 52 4.45 0.72 -22.26
N GLU A 53 4.34 -0.61 -22.26
CA GLU A 53 3.20 -1.37 -21.74
C GLU A 53 3.60 -2.17 -20.49
N TYR A 54 2.66 -2.27 -19.54
CA TYR A 54 2.83 -3.08 -18.33
C TYR A 54 2.13 -4.43 -18.49
N GLU A 55 2.80 -5.37 -19.13
CA GLU A 55 2.32 -6.74 -19.31
C GLU A 55 2.39 -7.52 -17.99
N GLY A 56 1.62 -8.61 -17.84
CA GLY A 56 1.70 -9.52 -16.69
C GLY A 56 1.06 -9.04 -15.37
N ARG A 57 0.41 -7.86 -15.35
CA ARG A 57 -0.25 -7.35 -14.13
C ARG A 57 -1.38 -8.25 -13.66
N GLY A 58 -1.30 -8.74 -12.41
CA GLY A 58 -2.28 -9.65 -11.81
C GLY A 58 -2.06 -11.12 -12.16
N GLU A 59 -1.05 -11.42 -12.99
CA GLU A 59 -0.64 -12.78 -13.36
C GLU A 59 0.76 -13.08 -12.80
N ASP A 60 1.75 -12.28 -13.21
CA ASP A 60 3.16 -12.46 -12.82
C ASP A 60 3.59 -11.50 -11.72
N TRP A 61 3.01 -10.30 -11.67
CA TRP A 61 3.35 -9.25 -10.71
C TRP A 61 2.19 -8.28 -10.46
N GLY A 62 2.22 -7.60 -9.32
CA GLY A 62 1.27 -6.55 -8.98
C GLY A 62 1.76 -5.15 -9.35
N PRO A 63 1.07 -4.07 -8.95
CA PRO A 63 0.05 -4.03 -7.91
C PRO A 63 -1.13 -4.98 -8.18
N TRP A 64 -1.54 -5.70 -7.15
CA TRP A 64 -2.53 -6.77 -7.23
C TRP A 64 -3.92 -6.25 -6.91
N ASP A 65 -4.96 -6.85 -7.49
CA ASP A 65 -6.32 -6.80 -6.94
C ASP A 65 -6.48 -7.92 -5.90
N VAL A 66 -7.27 -7.68 -4.84
CA VAL A 66 -7.60 -8.73 -3.86
C VAL A 66 -8.27 -9.98 -4.48
N ASN A 67 -8.83 -9.85 -5.69
CA ASN A 67 -9.47 -10.95 -6.42
C ASN A 67 -8.60 -11.56 -7.52
N ASP A 68 -7.34 -11.13 -7.68
CA ASP A 68 -6.43 -11.75 -8.64
C ASP A 68 -6.10 -13.20 -8.21
N GLU A 69 -5.94 -14.11 -9.19
CA GLU A 69 -5.73 -15.54 -8.92
C GLU A 69 -4.42 -15.81 -8.16
N TYR A 70 -3.39 -15.01 -8.46
CA TYR A 70 -2.03 -15.16 -7.92
C TYR A 70 -1.68 -14.06 -6.90
N VAL A 71 -2.68 -13.39 -6.32
CA VAL A 71 -2.46 -12.39 -5.26
C VAL A 71 -1.61 -13.00 -4.12
N PRO A 72 -0.57 -12.30 -3.63
CA PRO A 72 0.24 -12.80 -2.52
C PRO A 72 -0.58 -12.90 -1.25
N ASP A 73 -0.13 -13.71 -0.28
CA ASP A 73 -0.72 -13.69 1.05
C ASP A 73 -0.47 -12.32 1.72
N TYR A 74 -1.56 -11.57 1.93
CA TYR A 74 -1.56 -10.22 2.50
C TYR A 74 -2.17 -10.19 3.91
N ASP A 75 -2.33 -11.33 4.58
CA ASP A 75 -2.83 -11.38 5.96
C ASP A 75 -1.92 -10.62 6.93
N ASP A 76 -0.61 -10.64 6.67
CA ASP A 76 0.38 -9.89 7.44
C ASP A 76 0.63 -8.47 6.93
N TYR A 77 -0.16 -7.97 5.96
CA TYR A 77 0.01 -6.61 5.46
C TYR A 77 -0.70 -5.57 6.32
N LEU A 78 -0.19 -4.33 6.29
CA LEU A 78 -0.83 -3.19 6.93
C LEU A 78 -1.99 -2.70 6.07
N ASP A 79 -3.17 -2.60 6.68
CA ASP A 79 -4.40 -2.20 6.01
C ASP A 79 -4.63 -0.69 6.10
N LEU A 80 -4.89 -0.07 4.95
CA LEU A 80 -5.18 1.35 4.81
C LEU A 80 -6.59 1.61 4.22
N GLY A 81 -7.40 0.58 4.04
CA GLY A 81 -8.76 0.61 3.50
C GLY A 81 -8.81 0.45 1.99
N ALA A 82 -8.13 1.32 1.25
CA ALA A 82 -8.10 1.25 -0.21
C ALA A 82 -7.10 0.20 -0.74
N TYR A 83 -6.09 -0.13 0.06
CA TYR A 83 -5.02 -1.06 -0.30
C TYR A 83 -4.27 -1.50 0.96
N TYR A 84 -3.62 -2.65 0.84
CA TYR A 84 -2.73 -3.26 1.81
C TYR A 84 -1.28 -3.07 1.37
N ILE A 85 -0.42 -2.72 2.31
CA ILE A 85 1.02 -2.55 2.04
C ILE A 85 1.86 -3.58 2.80
N PRO A 86 2.90 -4.15 2.18
CA PRO A 86 3.80 -5.06 2.86
C PRO A 86 4.63 -4.34 3.93
N PHE A 87 5.12 -5.09 4.90
CA PHE A 87 6.13 -4.57 5.82
C PHE A 87 7.52 -4.62 5.18
N MET A 88 8.23 -3.50 5.20
CA MET A 88 9.61 -3.41 4.76
C MET A 88 10.45 -2.77 5.87
N LYS A 89 11.59 -3.38 6.20
CA LYS A 89 12.48 -2.87 7.24
C LYS A 89 13.09 -1.54 6.81
N GLY A 90 13.07 -0.55 7.71
CA GLY A 90 13.70 0.75 7.48
C GLY A 90 12.84 1.76 6.75
N ILE A 91 11.55 1.47 6.54
CA ILE A 91 10.61 2.46 6.02
C ILE A 91 10.07 3.36 7.13
N GLU A 92 9.82 4.62 6.80
CA GLU A 92 8.97 5.52 7.58
C GLU A 92 7.65 5.73 6.84
N LEU A 93 6.53 5.40 7.50
CA LEU A 93 5.19 5.58 6.94
C LEU A 93 4.57 6.90 7.43
N ARG A 94 4.07 7.72 6.51
CA ARG A 94 3.28 8.92 6.80
C ARG A 94 1.93 8.87 6.10
N ILE A 95 0.87 9.10 6.84
CA ILE A 95 -0.49 9.12 6.29
C ILE A 95 -0.87 10.53 5.87
N LYS A 96 -1.30 10.69 4.62
CA LYS A 96 -1.77 11.95 4.07
C LYS A 96 -3.25 12.10 4.38
N ALA A 97 -3.59 12.98 5.32
CA ALA A 97 -4.98 13.28 5.66
C ALA A 97 -5.40 14.68 5.19
N ALA A 98 -6.58 14.77 4.58
CA ALA A 98 -7.23 16.03 4.26
C ALA A 98 -7.47 16.86 5.53
N ARG A 99 -7.06 18.13 5.52
CA ARG A 99 -7.16 18.98 6.72
C ARG A 99 -8.61 19.25 7.14
N ALA A 100 -9.52 19.32 6.17
CA ALA A 100 -10.91 19.75 6.39
C ALA A 100 -11.76 18.69 7.09
N ASN A 101 -11.70 17.44 6.63
CA ASN A 101 -12.55 16.34 7.09
C ASN A 101 -11.76 15.17 7.69
N LYS A 102 -10.42 15.28 7.78
CA LYS A 102 -9.51 14.22 8.25
C LYS A 102 -9.57 12.93 7.41
N ALA A 103 -10.17 12.97 6.22
CA ALA A 103 -10.18 11.83 5.31
C ALA A 103 -8.74 11.49 4.92
N VAL A 104 -8.37 10.22 4.99
CA VAL A 104 -7.09 9.74 4.48
C VAL A 104 -7.16 9.72 2.95
N LEU A 105 -6.14 10.28 2.31
CA LEU A 105 -6.06 10.46 0.86
C LEU A 105 -4.98 9.57 0.21
N GLY A 106 -4.00 9.13 0.98
CA GLY A 106 -2.86 8.36 0.52
C GLY A 106 -1.85 8.11 1.63
N ALA A 107 -0.76 7.44 1.26
CA ALA A 107 0.35 7.16 2.16
C ALA A 107 1.69 7.53 1.50
N THR A 108 2.63 8.02 2.29
CA THR A 108 4.01 8.25 1.87
C THR A 108 4.93 7.30 2.61
N ILE A 109 5.62 6.46 1.86
CA ILE A 109 6.64 5.53 2.34
C ILE A 109 8.00 6.17 2.05
N THR A 110 8.80 6.40 3.09
CA THR A 110 10.17 6.93 2.94
C THR A 110 11.16 5.81 3.24
N TYR A 111 12.13 5.60 2.36
CA TYR A 111 13.19 4.60 2.51
C TYR A 111 14.52 5.23 2.12
N GLY A 112 15.45 5.31 3.08
CA GLY A 112 16.72 6.01 2.88
C GLY A 112 16.50 7.48 2.51
N THR A 113 16.93 7.87 1.32
CA THR A 113 16.77 9.23 0.78
C THR A 113 15.64 9.35 -0.25
N SER A 114 14.93 8.26 -0.51
CA SER A 114 13.84 8.19 -1.47
C SER A 114 12.49 8.11 -0.78
N SER A 115 11.44 8.49 -1.50
CA SER A 115 10.08 8.25 -1.03
C SER A 115 9.13 7.91 -2.16
N LEU A 116 8.09 7.15 -1.81
CA LEU A 116 6.99 6.72 -2.65
C LEU A 116 5.68 7.20 -2.01
N GLU A 117 4.96 8.06 -2.71
CA GLU A 117 3.59 8.43 -2.36
C GLU A 117 2.61 7.56 -3.15
N VAL A 118 1.68 6.90 -2.46
CA VAL A 118 0.70 5.98 -3.04
C VAL A 118 -0.71 6.54 -2.85
N GLU A 119 -1.48 6.54 -3.94
CA GLU A 119 -2.87 6.95 -3.97
C GLU A 119 -3.67 6.01 -4.89
N ALA A 120 -4.87 5.61 -4.49
CA ALA A 120 -5.71 4.70 -5.26
C ALA A 120 -6.98 5.43 -5.73
N PHE A 121 -7.28 5.34 -7.02
CA PHE A 121 -8.41 6.00 -7.66
C PHE A 121 -9.38 4.98 -8.22
N ALA A 122 -10.68 5.27 -8.16
CA ALA A 122 -11.68 4.48 -8.86
C ALA A 122 -11.55 4.69 -10.37
N ALA A 123 -11.60 3.60 -11.14
CA ALA A 123 -11.51 3.61 -12.60
C ALA A 123 -12.79 3.06 -13.25
N PRO A 124 -13.08 3.43 -14.52
CA PRO A 124 -14.16 2.82 -15.28
C PRO A 124 -14.00 1.30 -15.45
N LYS A 125 -15.08 0.60 -15.82
CA LYS A 125 -15.03 -0.85 -16.11
C LYS A 125 -14.38 -1.18 -17.45
N THR A 126 -14.33 -0.22 -18.36
CA THR A 126 -14.10 -0.48 -19.79
C THR A 126 -12.69 -0.11 -20.25
N LEU A 127 -11.99 0.76 -19.53
CA LEU A 127 -10.70 1.33 -19.93
C LEU A 127 -9.85 1.66 -18.69
N GLY A 128 -8.53 1.62 -18.87
CA GLY A 128 -7.56 2.11 -17.90
C GLY A 128 -7.66 3.62 -17.72
N LEU A 129 -7.41 4.10 -16.51
CA LEU A 129 -7.44 5.51 -16.13
C LEU A 129 -6.06 6.17 -16.24
N TRP A 130 -4.98 5.39 -16.26
CA TRP A 130 -3.62 5.94 -16.22
C TRP A 130 -3.31 6.81 -17.45
N ASP A 131 -3.66 6.36 -18.65
CA ASP A 131 -3.40 7.11 -19.88
C ASP A 131 -4.06 8.50 -19.88
N ASP A 132 -5.32 8.58 -19.44
CA ASP A 132 -6.05 9.85 -19.30
C ASP A 132 -5.40 10.77 -18.26
N VAL A 133 -5.03 10.21 -17.09
CA VAL A 133 -4.37 10.99 -16.02
C VAL A 133 -2.99 11.47 -16.47
N ARG A 134 -2.25 10.65 -17.21
CA ARG A 134 -0.94 11.00 -17.76
C ARG A 134 -1.08 12.11 -18.80
N ALA A 135 -2.05 12.02 -19.71
CA ALA A 135 -2.36 13.06 -20.68
C ALA A 135 -2.73 14.40 -20.02
N ASP A 136 -3.58 14.38 -18.99
CA ASP A 136 -3.94 15.58 -18.22
C ASP A 136 -2.72 16.22 -17.52
N LEU A 137 -1.83 15.39 -16.96
CA LEU A 137 -0.61 15.86 -16.31
C LEU A 137 0.35 16.50 -17.32
N LEU A 138 0.49 15.93 -18.51
CA LEU A 138 1.29 16.50 -19.59
C LEU A 138 0.73 17.81 -20.10
N ASP A 139 -0.59 17.91 -20.30
CA ASP A 139 -1.21 19.16 -20.73
C ASP A 139 -1.02 20.27 -19.68
N SER A 140 -1.22 19.94 -18.39
CA SER A 140 -1.09 20.90 -17.30
C SER A 140 0.36 21.29 -16.93
N LYS A 141 1.35 20.50 -17.36
CA LYS A 141 2.80 20.66 -17.07
C LYS A 141 3.67 20.51 -18.31
N SER A 142 3.17 20.91 -19.47
CA SER A 142 3.77 20.62 -20.78
C SER A 142 5.19 21.19 -20.96
N ASP A 143 5.54 22.19 -20.14
CA ASP A 143 6.85 22.84 -20.14
C ASP A 143 7.95 22.01 -19.45
N VAL A 144 7.58 21.12 -18.54
CA VAL A 144 8.55 20.37 -17.70
C VAL A 144 8.32 18.86 -17.64
N ALA A 145 7.09 18.39 -17.91
CA ALA A 145 6.73 16.98 -17.88
C ALA A 145 7.26 16.23 -19.10
N LYS A 146 7.71 14.99 -18.90
CA LYS A 146 8.17 14.10 -19.98
C LYS A 146 7.68 12.68 -19.74
N GLU A 147 7.15 12.05 -20.77
CA GLU A 147 6.90 10.61 -20.77
C GLU A 147 8.19 9.84 -21.05
N MET A 148 8.37 8.70 -20.37
CA MET A 148 9.42 7.75 -20.67
C MET A 148 8.91 6.32 -20.41
N PRO A 149 9.37 5.31 -21.17
CA PRO A 149 9.18 3.92 -20.82
C PRO A 149 9.78 3.62 -19.44
N GLY A 150 9.10 2.80 -18.65
CA GLY A 150 9.48 2.43 -17.29
C GLY A 150 9.15 0.97 -16.99
N VAL A 151 9.53 0.51 -15.81
CA VAL A 151 9.31 -0.89 -15.41
C VAL A 151 7.81 -1.20 -15.17
N PHE A 152 7.01 -0.14 -15.00
CA PHE A 152 5.55 -0.21 -14.84
C PHE A 152 4.80 0.30 -16.07
N GLY A 153 5.40 0.18 -17.27
CA GLY A 153 4.87 0.74 -18.51
C GLY A 153 5.26 2.21 -18.70
N THR A 154 4.45 2.98 -19.43
CA THR A 154 4.74 4.40 -19.68
C THR A 154 4.63 5.23 -18.39
N GLU A 155 5.73 5.85 -17.96
CA GLU A 155 5.85 6.66 -16.75
C GLU A 155 6.08 8.14 -17.08
N LEU A 156 5.91 9.02 -16.10
CA LEU A 156 6.07 10.46 -16.28
C LEU A 156 7.14 11.03 -15.34
N ILE A 157 8.14 11.70 -15.89
CA ILE A 157 9.11 12.49 -15.13
C ILE A 157 8.61 13.92 -15.03
N LEU A 158 8.47 14.41 -13.80
CA LEU A 158 7.96 15.76 -13.49
C LEU A 158 8.84 16.46 -12.46
N PRO A 159 9.54 17.54 -12.83
CA PRO A 159 10.13 18.46 -11.87
C PRO A 159 9.04 19.25 -11.12
N VAL A 160 9.00 19.12 -9.80
CA VAL A 160 8.05 19.82 -8.93
C VAL A 160 8.79 20.85 -8.05
N PRO A 161 8.33 22.11 -7.99
CA PRO A 161 8.89 23.09 -7.08
C PRO A 161 8.52 22.74 -5.63
N ILE A 162 9.52 22.71 -4.76
CA ILE A 162 9.34 22.58 -3.32
C ILE A 162 9.57 23.92 -2.62
N LYS A 163 9.36 23.92 -1.30
CA LYS A 163 9.73 25.08 -0.46
C LYS A 163 11.20 25.43 -0.68
N GLU A 164 11.53 26.71 -0.52
CA GLU A 164 12.87 27.27 -0.76
C GLU A 164 13.28 27.41 -2.23
N GLY A 165 12.33 27.26 -3.18
CA GLY A 165 12.60 27.50 -4.61
C GLY A 165 13.46 26.41 -5.28
N LYS A 166 13.69 25.30 -4.59
CA LYS A 166 14.35 24.12 -5.15
C LYS A 166 13.34 23.33 -5.99
N MET A 167 13.84 22.66 -7.02
CA MET A 167 13.06 21.69 -7.80
C MET A 167 13.43 20.28 -7.35
N VAL A 168 12.44 19.42 -7.20
CA VAL A 168 12.62 17.98 -7.00
C VAL A 168 12.05 17.26 -8.20
N THR A 169 12.87 16.44 -8.86
CA THR A 169 12.39 15.56 -9.91
C THR A 169 11.61 14.41 -9.29
N THR A 170 10.37 14.22 -9.76
CA THR A 170 9.52 13.08 -9.38
C THR A 170 9.30 12.17 -10.57
N ARG A 171 9.18 10.87 -10.32
CA ARG A 171 8.77 9.85 -11.29
C ARG A 171 7.39 9.36 -10.90
N ILE A 172 6.42 9.58 -11.78
CA ILE A 172 5.01 9.26 -11.57
C ILE A 172 4.69 8.01 -12.38
N VAL A 173 4.16 7.02 -11.67
CA VAL A 173 3.75 5.71 -12.18
C VAL A 173 2.26 5.57 -11.93
N GLY A 174 1.53 5.00 -12.89
CA GLY A 174 0.15 4.55 -12.68
C GLY A 174 -0.01 3.15 -13.23
N VAL A 175 -0.66 2.28 -12.46
CA VAL A 175 -1.01 0.92 -12.88
C VAL A 175 -2.52 0.75 -12.77
N ASP A 176 -3.14 0.34 -13.87
CA ASP A 176 -4.58 0.12 -13.95
C ASP A 176 -4.96 -1.31 -13.56
N GLY A 177 -5.94 -1.40 -12.66
CA GLY A 177 -6.54 -2.61 -12.11
C GLY A 177 -8.03 -2.75 -12.41
N PRO A 178 -8.70 -3.81 -11.90
CA PRO A 178 -10.15 -3.98 -12.04
C PRO A 178 -10.94 -2.85 -11.36
N ARG A 179 -11.34 -1.84 -12.15
CA ARG A 179 -12.10 -0.65 -11.67
C ARG A 179 -11.33 0.23 -10.69
N TRP A 180 -10.00 0.16 -10.69
CA TRP A 180 -9.14 1.06 -9.95
C TRP A 180 -7.87 1.38 -10.72
N MET A 181 -7.17 2.44 -10.30
CA MET A 181 -5.83 2.78 -10.74
C MET A 181 -5.00 3.15 -9.52
N LEU A 182 -3.83 2.53 -9.38
CA LEU A 182 -2.89 2.82 -8.30
C LEU A 182 -1.79 3.74 -8.83
N ARG A 183 -1.65 4.90 -8.22
CA ARG A 183 -0.62 5.88 -8.56
C ARG A 183 0.51 5.84 -7.55
N GLY A 184 1.74 5.71 -8.03
CA GLY A 184 2.98 5.87 -7.28
C GLY A 184 3.72 7.13 -7.71
N ILE A 185 4.06 8.02 -6.78
CA ILE A 185 4.93 9.18 -7.02
C ILE A 185 6.23 8.97 -6.28
N PHE A 186 7.28 8.64 -7.03
CA PHE A 186 8.63 8.45 -6.52
C PHE A 186 9.39 9.77 -6.50
N SER A 187 10.23 9.96 -5.49
CA SER A 187 11.15 11.09 -5.35
C SER A 187 12.47 10.65 -4.71
N GLY A 188 13.50 11.49 -4.81
CA GLY A 188 14.86 11.12 -4.41
C GLY A 188 15.52 10.24 -5.46
N LYS A 189 16.39 9.31 -5.03
CA LYS A 189 17.09 8.41 -5.95
C LYS A 189 16.14 7.51 -6.74
N ALA A 190 15.05 7.07 -6.10
CA ALA A 190 13.99 6.28 -6.73
C ALA A 190 13.28 6.94 -7.92
N ALA A 191 13.45 8.26 -8.10
CA ALA A 191 12.94 8.98 -9.26
C ALA A 191 13.97 9.19 -10.37
N THR A 192 15.27 9.08 -10.07
CA THR A 192 16.34 9.56 -10.97
C THR A 192 17.40 8.52 -11.31
N ASP A 193 17.56 7.49 -10.50
CA ASP A 193 18.59 6.46 -10.67
C ASP A 193 17.95 5.06 -10.69
N PRO A 194 17.69 4.46 -11.87
CA PRO A 194 17.01 3.17 -11.98
C PRO A 194 17.79 2.00 -11.36
N ASP A 195 19.12 2.12 -11.26
CA ASP A 195 20.01 1.04 -10.80
C ASP A 195 20.29 1.08 -9.28
N ASP A 196 19.88 2.15 -8.61
CA ASP A 196 20.05 2.32 -7.16
C ASP A 196 19.21 1.31 -6.36
N GLU A 197 19.75 0.90 -5.21
CA GLU A 197 19.09 -0.05 -4.31
C GLU A 197 17.76 0.47 -3.77
N GLU A 198 17.65 1.76 -3.45
CA GLU A 198 16.40 2.38 -2.99
C GLU A 198 15.33 2.33 -4.08
N THR A 199 15.72 2.46 -5.35
CA THR A 199 14.81 2.36 -6.51
C THR A 199 14.26 0.96 -6.66
N ARG A 200 15.15 -0.05 -6.65
CA ARG A 200 14.73 -1.45 -6.75
C ARG A 200 13.86 -1.89 -5.58
N ALA A 201 14.18 -1.44 -4.37
CA ALA A 201 13.40 -1.71 -3.17
C ALA A 201 12.01 -1.09 -3.26
N LEU A 202 11.90 0.20 -3.62
CA LEU A 202 10.59 0.86 -3.73
C LEU A 202 9.77 0.37 -4.93
N ASN A 203 10.39 -0.06 -6.03
CA ASN A 203 9.69 -0.73 -7.13
C ASN A 203 9.11 -2.07 -6.67
N ARG A 204 9.92 -2.91 -5.99
CA ARG A 204 9.45 -4.16 -5.38
C ARG A 204 8.31 -3.89 -4.39
N PHE A 205 8.46 -2.87 -3.54
CA PHE A 205 7.41 -2.50 -2.60
C PHE A 205 6.11 -2.14 -3.32
N PHE A 206 6.18 -1.34 -4.37
CA PHE A 206 5.01 -0.91 -5.14
C PHE A 206 4.33 -2.09 -5.85
N SER A 207 5.10 -3.01 -6.45
CA SER A 207 4.52 -4.19 -7.12
C SER A 207 3.85 -5.18 -6.16
N GLN A 208 4.24 -5.17 -4.89
CA GLN A 208 3.66 -6.02 -3.87
C GLN A 208 2.39 -5.43 -3.23
N ILE A 209 1.99 -4.19 -3.56
CA ILE A 209 0.76 -3.60 -2.99
C ILE A 209 -0.47 -4.37 -3.49
N VAL A 210 -1.40 -4.67 -2.58
CA VAL A 210 -2.68 -5.31 -2.91
C VAL A 210 -3.81 -4.29 -2.73
N VAL A 211 -4.58 -4.04 -3.78
CA VAL A 211 -5.63 -3.01 -3.82
C VAL A 211 -6.99 -3.63 -3.53
N GLU A 212 -7.73 -3.02 -2.60
CA GLU A 212 -9.11 -3.36 -2.29
C GLU A 212 -10.00 -2.15 -2.59
N ARG A 213 -10.58 -2.15 -3.79
CA ARG A 213 -11.47 -1.08 -4.24
C ARG A 213 -12.81 -1.04 -3.48
N GLY A 214 -13.19 -2.15 -2.83
CA GLY A 214 -14.47 -2.33 -2.17
C GLY A 214 -15.67 -2.42 -3.13
N GLU A 215 -16.87 -2.54 -2.59
CA GLU A 215 -18.09 -2.73 -3.40
C GLU A 215 -18.86 -1.43 -3.69
N GLU A 216 -18.72 -0.43 -2.81
CA GLU A 216 -19.45 0.84 -2.86
C GLU A 216 -19.32 1.56 -4.22
N PRO A 217 -20.38 2.18 -4.75
CA PRO A 217 -20.30 2.91 -6.01
C PRO A 217 -19.42 4.17 -5.85
N LEU A 218 -18.43 4.33 -6.73
CA LEU A 218 -17.53 5.49 -6.78
C LEU A 218 -17.50 6.01 -8.21
N ALA A 219 -17.43 7.33 -8.39
CA ALA A 219 -17.26 7.90 -9.72
C ALA A 219 -15.81 7.67 -10.21
N PRO A 220 -15.58 7.51 -11.51
CA PRO A 220 -14.22 7.50 -12.04
C PRO A 220 -13.44 8.72 -11.58
N ARG A 221 -12.16 8.52 -11.20
CA ARG A 221 -11.22 9.52 -10.66
C ARG A 221 -11.46 9.95 -9.22
N ASP A 222 -12.50 9.44 -8.56
CA ASP A 222 -12.61 9.61 -7.10
C ASP A 222 -11.52 8.78 -6.39
N LEU A 223 -11.00 9.30 -5.29
CA LEU A 223 -10.13 8.52 -4.41
C LEU A 223 -10.93 7.37 -3.79
N ILE A 224 -10.34 6.19 -3.76
CA ILE A 224 -10.91 5.05 -3.05
C ILE A 224 -10.81 5.33 -1.55
N PRO A 225 -11.89 5.15 -0.76
CA PRO A 225 -11.89 5.46 0.66
C PRO A 225 -10.76 4.76 1.43
N MET A 226 -10.06 5.52 2.26
CA MET A 226 -9.01 5.03 3.14
C MET A 226 -9.34 5.30 4.60
N HIS A 227 -8.76 4.51 5.50
CA HIS A 227 -8.85 4.70 6.95
C HIS A 227 -7.48 4.82 7.60
N ALA A 228 -7.47 5.03 8.92
CA ALA A 228 -6.25 4.98 9.71
C ALA A 228 -5.64 3.57 9.63
N PRO A 229 -4.31 3.43 9.69
CA PRO A 229 -3.67 2.12 9.55
C PRO A 229 -4.19 1.11 10.58
N VAL A 230 -4.54 -0.08 10.10
CA VAL A 230 -4.96 -1.21 10.93
C VAL A 230 -3.92 -2.32 10.79
N THR A 231 -3.38 -2.77 11.92
CA THR A 231 -2.36 -3.82 11.94
C THR A 231 -2.96 -5.21 11.67
N PRO A 232 -2.14 -6.18 11.21
CA PRO A 232 -2.59 -7.58 11.04
C PRO A 232 -3.22 -8.18 12.31
N GLY A 233 -2.72 -7.83 13.49
CA GLY A 233 -3.27 -8.30 14.76
C GLY A 233 -4.66 -7.74 15.05
N GLU A 234 -4.87 -6.45 14.78
CA GLU A 234 -6.18 -5.80 14.94
C GLU A 234 -7.21 -6.32 13.92
N ARG A 235 -6.80 -6.55 12.67
CA ARG A 235 -7.67 -7.16 11.64
C ARG A 235 -8.14 -8.55 12.04
N ARG A 236 -7.22 -9.42 12.47
CA ARG A 236 -7.57 -10.78 12.93
C ARG A 236 -8.52 -10.76 14.12
N ALA A 237 -8.26 -9.92 15.12
CA ALA A 237 -9.13 -9.78 16.28
C ALA A 237 -10.56 -9.32 15.88
N ALA A 238 -10.68 -8.38 14.93
CA ALA A 238 -11.97 -7.92 14.42
C ALA A 238 -12.72 -9.03 13.65
N GLN A 239 -12.02 -9.82 12.84
CA GLN A 239 -12.59 -10.96 12.12
C GLN A 239 -13.08 -12.05 13.06
N GLU A 240 -12.28 -12.42 14.07
CA GLU A 240 -12.66 -13.41 15.10
C GLU A 240 -13.91 -12.95 15.86
N GLN A 241 -13.98 -11.67 16.23
CA GLN A 241 -15.15 -11.12 16.91
C GLN A 241 -16.39 -11.13 16.03
N ALA A 242 -16.28 -10.77 14.74
CA ALA A 242 -17.39 -10.84 13.79
C ALA A 242 -17.90 -12.28 13.59
N GLN A 243 -17.00 -13.26 13.55
CA GLN A 243 -17.37 -14.69 13.47
C GLN A 243 -18.07 -15.16 14.75
N HIS A 244 -17.58 -14.76 15.92
CA HIS A 244 -18.19 -15.06 17.21
C HIS A 244 -19.59 -14.46 17.36
N ASP A 245 -19.81 -13.23 16.87
CA ASP A 245 -21.11 -12.56 16.90
C ASP A 245 -22.09 -13.20 15.91
N ALA A 246 -21.62 -13.54 14.70
CA ALA A 246 -22.43 -14.26 13.71
C ALA A 246 -22.85 -15.66 14.20
N ALA A 247 -21.99 -16.35 14.97
CA ALA A 247 -22.30 -17.63 15.59
C ALA A 247 -23.28 -17.53 16.78
N GLN A 248 -23.46 -16.35 17.36
CA GLN A 248 -24.34 -16.11 18.51
C GLN A 248 -25.73 -15.59 18.15
N ILE A 249 -26.05 -15.37 16.87
CA ILE A 249 -27.40 -15.01 16.44
C ILE A 249 -28.35 -16.19 16.76
N PRO A 250 -29.29 -16.05 17.71
CA PRO A 250 -30.19 -17.13 18.09
C PRO A 250 -31.10 -17.49 16.90
N ASP A 251 -31.33 -18.79 16.74
CA ASP A 251 -32.21 -19.45 15.77
C ASP A 251 -33.29 -18.53 15.16
N ARG A 252 -33.20 -18.28 13.84
CA ARG A 252 -34.38 -17.86 13.08
C ARG A 252 -35.48 -18.89 13.36
N PRO A 253 -36.70 -18.48 13.78
CA PRO A 253 -37.77 -19.44 14.00
C PRO A 253 -38.01 -20.24 12.71
N LYS A 254 -37.65 -21.53 12.73
CA LYS A 254 -38.01 -22.50 11.69
C LYS A 254 -39.48 -22.87 11.89
N GLY A 255 -40.35 -22.12 11.24
CA GLY A 255 -41.76 -22.46 11.09
C GLY A 255 -42.31 -21.80 9.83
N PRO A 256 -43.21 -22.45 9.08
CA PRO A 256 -43.83 -21.81 7.93
C PRO A 256 -44.54 -20.54 8.41
N PHE A 257 -44.36 -19.44 7.67
CA PHE A 257 -45.16 -18.24 7.85
C PHE A 257 -46.62 -18.63 7.59
N ASP A 258 -47.38 -18.91 8.66
CA ASP A 258 -48.83 -18.97 8.55
C ASP A 258 -49.29 -17.61 8.07
N SER A 259 -49.92 -17.67 6.90
CA SER A 259 -50.30 -16.54 6.08
C SER A 259 -51.54 -15.90 6.68
N ASP A 260 -51.39 -15.06 7.70
CA ASP A 260 -52.53 -14.33 8.28
C ASP A 260 -52.20 -12.91 8.78
N GLN A 261 -51.20 -12.25 8.19
CA GLN A 261 -51.19 -10.78 8.21
C GLN A 261 -52.16 -10.25 7.13
N GLN A 262 -53.44 -10.16 7.50
CA GLN A 262 -54.36 -9.28 6.79
C GLN A 262 -53.93 -7.82 7.03
N VAL A 263 -53.21 -7.26 6.06
CA VAL A 263 -53.00 -5.82 5.97
C VAL A 263 -54.32 -5.21 5.51
N GLU A 264 -55.15 -4.75 6.45
CA GLU A 264 -56.32 -3.94 6.12
C GLU A 264 -55.87 -2.62 5.48
N GLN A 265 -55.89 -2.56 4.15
CA GLN A 265 -55.78 -1.29 3.43
C GLN A 265 -57.12 -0.53 3.53
N LYS A 266 -57.24 0.36 4.50
CA LYS A 266 -58.29 1.38 4.52
C LYS A 266 -58.07 2.38 3.38
N THR A 267 -58.55 2.06 2.19
CA THR A 267 -58.72 3.04 1.11
C THR A 267 -59.99 3.85 1.38
N THR A 268 -59.85 5.02 2.00
CA THR A 268 -60.88 6.06 1.99
C THR A 268 -60.45 7.22 1.10
N LEU A 269 -60.62 7.06 -0.21
CA LEU A 269 -60.79 8.19 -1.10
C LEU A 269 -62.08 7.98 -1.90
N ALA A 270 -63.14 8.61 -1.42
CA ALA A 270 -64.40 8.74 -2.13
C ALA A 270 -64.14 9.49 -3.45
N ARG A 271 -64.49 8.86 -4.58
CA ARG A 271 -64.65 9.53 -5.87
C ARG A 271 -65.74 10.60 -5.71
N GLY A 272 -65.34 11.87 -5.75
CA GLY A 272 -66.27 12.99 -5.92
C GLY A 272 -66.93 12.92 -7.31
N PRO A 273 -68.17 13.43 -7.45
CA PRO A 273 -68.95 13.30 -8.67
C PRO A 273 -68.40 14.18 -9.80
N MET A 274 -68.39 13.62 -11.02
CA MET A 274 -68.17 14.36 -12.26
C MET A 274 -69.23 15.44 -12.43
N PHE A 275 -68.78 16.68 -12.65
CA PHE A 275 -69.60 17.71 -13.28
C PHE A 275 -69.07 17.93 -14.70
N SER A 276 -69.83 17.41 -15.67
CA SER A 276 -70.12 18.09 -16.94
C SER A 276 -70.86 19.41 -16.59
N GLU A 277 -70.81 20.54 -17.31
CA GLU A 277 -70.82 20.79 -18.74
C GLU A 277 -70.88 22.33 -18.98
N VAL A 278 -70.55 22.80 -20.21
CA VAL A 278 -70.95 24.08 -20.89
C VAL A 278 -70.44 25.42 -20.30
N ARG A 279 -69.75 26.32 -21.01
CA ARG A 279 -70.03 26.93 -22.33
C ARG A 279 -68.76 27.49 -22.97
#